data_AF-A0A848F3G8-F1
#
_entry.id   AF-A0A848F3G8-F1
#
_cell.length_a   1.000
_cell.length_b   1.000
_cell.length_c   1.000
_cell.angle_alpha   90.00
_cell.angle_beta   90.00
_cell.angle_gamma   90.00
#
_symmetry.space_group_name_H-M   'P 1'
#
loop_
_entity.id
_entity.type
_entity.pdbx_description
1 polymer ?
#
loop_
_entity_poly.entity_id
_entity_poly.type
_entity_poly.pdbx_seq_one_letter_code
_entity_poly.pdbx_strand_id
1 'polypeptide(L)'
;TVGAQIPTGFDPTVWGITPDMVSSIDRVALWNMVATVDAFLSAGFTPTELMRWVHPSQVANTQGTGMGGMTSMQTMYHGNLLGRNKPNDILQEVLPNVVAAHVVQSYVGSYGAMIHPVAACATAAVSVEEGVDKIRLGKAQLALAGGFDDLTLEAIIGFGDMAATADTEMMRAKGIADKRFSRANDRRRLGFVEAQGGGSVLLARGDLALKMGLPVLAVVAYA
;
A
#
# COMPACT_ATOMS: atom_id res chain seq x y z
N THR A 1 -21.44 -12.14 0.45
CA THR A 1 -20.16 -12.11 -0.28
C THR A 1 -19.00 -12.28 0.69
N VAL A 2 -17.87 -12.82 0.25
CA VAL A 2 -16.68 -13.12 1.07
C VAL A 2 -15.48 -12.34 0.54
N GLY A 3 -14.76 -11.62 1.41
CA GLY A 3 -13.54 -10.88 1.11
C GLY A 3 -12.57 -10.89 2.30
N ALA A 4 -11.27 -10.78 2.03
CA ALA A 4 -10.22 -10.75 3.04
C ALA A 4 -10.06 -9.33 3.60
N GLN A 5 -10.35 -9.15 4.88
CA GLN A 5 -10.39 -7.86 5.53
C GLN A 5 -9.23 -7.70 6.52
N ILE A 6 -8.82 -6.45 6.76
CA ILE A 6 -7.97 -6.13 7.91
C ILE A 6 -8.66 -6.66 9.18
N PRO A 7 -7.92 -7.28 10.13
CA PRO A 7 -8.52 -7.87 11.33
C PRO A 7 -9.43 -6.90 12.08
N THR A 8 -10.59 -7.39 12.51
CA THR A 8 -11.52 -6.60 13.33
C THR A 8 -10.83 -6.14 14.62
N GLY A 9 -10.92 -4.85 14.92
CA GLY A 9 -10.24 -4.23 16.06
C GLY A 9 -8.81 -3.78 15.77
N PHE A 10 -8.34 -3.83 14.51
CA PHE A 10 -7.09 -3.17 14.13
C PHE A 10 -7.18 -1.66 14.41
N ASP A 11 -6.20 -1.17 15.17
CA ASP A 11 -6.12 0.23 15.60
C ASP A 11 -4.78 0.84 15.18
N PRO A 12 -4.78 1.78 14.21
CA PRO A 12 -3.56 2.45 13.76
C PRO A 12 -2.93 3.35 14.84
N THR A 13 -3.67 3.75 15.88
CA THR A 13 -3.13 4.61 16.95
C THR A 13 -2.11 3.88 17.83
N VAL A 14 -2.20 2.54 17.93
CA VAL A 14 -1.21 1.69 18.61
C VAL A 14 0.18 1.81 17.96
N TRP A 15 0.22 2.17 16.68
CA TRP A 15 1.45 2.39 15.91
C TRP A 15 1.97 3.83 15.98
N GLY A 16 1.36 4.68 16.81
CA GLY A 16 1.75 6.07 17.01
C GLY A 16 1.15 7.06 16.02
N ILE A 17 0.19 6.65 15.18
CA ILE A 17 -0.57 7.56 14.32
C ILE A 17 -1.56 8.34 15.19
N THR A 18 -1.61 9.66 15.03
CA THR A 18 -2.45 10.51 15.89
C THR A 18 -3.94 10.30 15.61
N PRO A 19 -4.81 10.43 16.62
CA PRO A 19 -6.26 10.35 16.42
C PRO A 19 -6.78 11.34 15.36
N ASP A 20 -6.19 12.54 15.30
CA ASP A 20 -6.53 13.55 14.30
C ASP A 20 -6.28 13.03 12.88
N MET A 21 -5.10 12.45 12.63
CA MET A 21 -4.78 11.84 11.33
C MET A 21 -5.71 10.67 11.01
N VAL A 22 -6.02 9.81 11.98
CA VAL A 22 -6.94 8.68 11.78
C VAL A 22 -8.32 9.14 11.29
N SER A 23 -8.76 10.33 11.71
CA SER A 23 -10.05 10.89 11.32
C SER A 23 -10.03 11.69 10.00
N SER A 24 -8.86 12.12 9.53
CA SER A 24 -8.74 13.09 8.44
C SER A 24 -8.27 12.52 7.10
N ILE A 25 -7.50 11.44 7.09
CA ILE A 25 -6.92 10.87 5.85
C ILE A 25 -7.64 9.59 5.43
N ASP A 26 -7.43 9.17 4.18
CA ASP A 26 -7.99 7.90 3.72
C ASP A 26 -7.42 6.71 4.51
N ARG A 27 -8.27 5.72 4.83
CA ARG A 27 -7.85 4.54 5.58
C ARG A 27 -6.70 3.76 4.92
N VAL A 28 -6.58 3.81 3.59
CA VAL A 28 -5.45 3.18 2.89
C VAL A 28 -4.11 3.86 3.20
N ALA A 29 -4.12 5.17 3.48
CA ALA A 29 -2.94 5.90 3.94
C ALA A 29 -2.52 5.48 5.35
N LEU A 30 -3.48 5.22 6.24
CA LEU A 30 -3.19 4.66 7.55
C LEU A 30 -2.49 3.31 7.44
N TRP A 31 -2.98 2.41 6.58
CA TRP A 31 -2.37 1.08 6.39
C TRP A 31 -0.98 1.18 5.77
N ASN A 32 -0.79 2.04 4.77
CA ASN A 32 0.52 2.24 4.15
C ASN A 32 1.55 2.83 5.12
N MET A 33 1.12 3.75 6.00
CA MET A 33 1.97 4.27 7.07
C MET A 33 2.35 3.19 8.07
N VAL A 34 1.37 2.40 8.55
CA VAL A 34 1.66 1.28 9.48
C VAL A 34 2.62 0.28 8.84
N ALA A 35 2.39 -0.13 7.60
CA ALA A 35 3.28 -1.03 6.86
C ALA A 35 4.70 -0.45 6.72
N THR A 36 4.82 0.87 6.57
CA THR A 36 6.12 1.53 6.49
C THR A 36 6.82 1.56 7.86
N VAL A 37 6.10 1.89 8.94
CA VAL A 37 6.64 1.84 10.31
C VAL A 37 7.14 0.43 10.61
N ASP A 38 6.33 -0.59 10.32
CA ASP A 38 6.68 -2.00 10.53
C ASP A 38 7.92 -2.42 9.71
N ALA A 39 8.06 -1.93 8.47
CA ALA A 39 9.23 -2.21 7.64
C ALA A 39 10.53 -1.63 8.24
N PHE A 40 10.50 -0.41 8.78
CA PHE A 40 11.66 0.18 9.47
C PHE A 40 11.99 -0.56 10.78
N LEU A 41 10.97 -0.85 11.60
CA LEU A 41 11.14 -1.62 12.84
C LEU A 41 11.72 -3.01 12.58
N SER A 42 11.20 -3.70 11.56
CA SER A 42 11.68 -5.02 11.14
C SER A 42 13.11 -4.98 10.59
N ALA A 43 13.50 -3.88 9.95
CA ALA A 43 14.86 -3.68 9.47
C ALA A 43 15.84 -3.22 10.57
N GLY A 44 15.34 -2.94 11.78
CA GLY A 44 16.18 -2.62 12.94
C GLY A 44 16.77 -1.21 12.95
N PHE A 45 16.18 -0.27 12.21
CA PHE A 45 16.61 1.13 12.22
C PHE A 45 15.43 2.09 12.02
N THR A 46 15.64 3.35 12.39
CA THR A 46 14.65 4.43 12.25
C THR A 46 14.97 5.33 11.06
N PRO A 47 13.98 6.07 10.52
CA PRO A 47 14.25 7.10 9.51
C PRO A 47 15.30 8.12 9.97
N THR A 48 15.30 8.53 11.23
CA THR A 48 16.29 9.47 11.77
C THR A 48 17.72 8.90 11.74
N GLU A 49 17.90 7.62 12.04
CA GLU A 49 19.21 6.97 11.94
C GLU A 49 19.66 6.87 10.49
N LEU A 50 18.75 6.56 9.55
CA LEU A 50 19.04 6.56 8.11
C LEU A 50 19.61 7.90 7.63
N MET A 51 19.03 9.02 8.07
CA MET A 51 19.47 10.36 7.65
C MET A 51 20.88 10.74 8.11
N ARG A 52 21.50 9.97 9.00
CA ARG A 52 22.93 10.13 9.35
C ARG A 52 23.87 9.57 8.27
N TRP A 53 23.36 8.66 7.43
CA TRP A 53 24.14 7.94 6.42
C TRP A 53 23.80 8.38 4.99
N VAL A 54 22.55 8.80 4.77
CA VAL A 54 22.03 9.14 3.45
C VAL A 54 21.43 10.54 3.48
N HIS A 55 21.77 11.37 2.50
CA HIS A 55 21.12 12.67 2.36
C HIS A 55 19.62 12.48 2.07
N PRO A 56 18.70 13.26 2.65
CA PRO A 56 17.25 13.03 2.48
C PRO A 56 16.76 13.06 1.02
N SER A 57 17.48 13.74 0.11
CA SER A 57 17.20 13.72 -1.35
C SER A 57 17.54 12.40 -2.04
N GLN A 58 18.26 11.50 -1.37
CA GLN A 58 18.65 10.18 -1.88
C GLN A 58 17.84 9.04 -1.24
N VAL A 59 16.76 9.39 -0.54
CA VAL A 59 15.75 8.45 -0.04
C VAL A 59 14.49 8.63 -0.87
N ALA A 60 14.29 7.74 -1.84
CA ALA A 60 13.16 7.79 -2.77
C ALA A 60 11.92 7.11 -2.18
N ASN A 61 10.73 7.53 -2.62
CA ASN A 61 9.49 6.82 -2.37
C ASN A 61 8.85 6.43 -3.71
N THR A 62 8.66 5.12 -3.88
CA THR A 62 8.12 4.50 -5.07
C THR A 62 6.83 3.72 -4.80
N GLN A 63 6.30 3.77 -3.57
CA GLN A 63 5.05 3.09 -3.20
C GLN A 63 3.92 3.53 -4.14
N GLY A 64 3.12 2.56 -4.58
CA GLY A 64 2.03 2.76 -5.53
C GLY A 64 0.74 2.05 -5.14
N THR A 65 -0.27 2.19 -5.98
CA THR A 65 -1.60 1.60 -5.78
C THR A 65 -2.27 1.29 -7.11
N GLY A 66 -3.14 0.27 -7.15
CA GLY A 66 -4.01 0.03 -8.29
C GLY A 66 -5.15 1.05 -8.34
N MET A 67 -5.81 1.27 -7.22
CA MET A 67 -6.93 2.20 -7.03
C MET A 67 -6.83 2.85 -5.63
N GLY A 68 -6.09 3.95 -5.56
CA GLY A 68 -5.86 4.68 -4.31
C GLY A 68 -7.03 5.58 -3.90
N GLY A 69 -7.27 5.72 -2.59
CA GLY A 69 -8.19 6.73 -2.05
C GLY A 69 -9.67 6.45 -2.32
N MET A 70 -10.06 5.18 -2.50
CA MET A 70 -11.42 4.82 -2.94
C MET A 70 -12.52 5.23 -1.94
N THR A 71 -12.24 5.19 -0.64
CA THR A 71 -13.21 5.64 0.38
C THR A 71 -13.42 7.16 0.30
N SER A 72 -12.33 7.91 0.12
CA SER A 72 -12.38 9.35 -0.09
C SER A 72 -13.04 9.71 -1.42
N MET A 73 -12.79 8.92 -2.47
CA MET A 73 -13.41 9.05 -3.78
C MET A 73 -14.92 8.87 -3.69
N GLN A 74 -15.38 7.84 -2.99
CA GLN A 74 -16.80 7.59 -2.73
C GLN A 74 -17.44 8.78 -2.00
N THR A 75 -16.79 9.25 -0.92
CA THR A 75 -17.25 10.41 -0.13
C THR A 75 -17.36 11.67 -0.99
N MET A 76 -16.36 11.92 -1.83
CA MET A 76 -16.32 13.08 -2.72
C MET A 76 -17.43 13.03 -3.76
N TYR A 77 -17.53 11.94 -4.54
CA TYR A 77 -18.50 11.85 -5.64
C TYR A 77 -19.94 11.76 -5.13
N HIS A 78 -20.22 10.89 -4.16
CA HIS A 78 -21.56 10.78 -3.59
C HIS A 78 -21.93 12.03 -2.81
N GLY A 79 -20.98 12.65 -2.11
CA GLY A 79 -21.21 13.92 -1.40
C GLY A 79 -21.61 15.04 -2.36
N ASN A 80 -20.87 15.21 -3.46
CA ASN A 80 -21.20 16.19 -4.49
C ASN A 80 -22.57 15.92 -5.14
N LEU A 81 -22.83 14.66 -5.51
CA LEU A 81 -24.06 14.28 -6.21
C LEU A 81 -25.30 14.43 -5.32
N LEU A 82 -25.18 14.09 -4.04
CA LEU A 82 -26.30 14.08 -3.09
C LEU A 82 -26.37 15.37 -2.25
N GLY A 83 -25.49 16.34 -2.47
CA GLY A 83 -25.42 17.58 -1.69
C GLY A 83 -25.08 17.37 -0.21
N ARG A 84 -24.29 16.33 0.12
CA ARG A 84 -23.87 16.05 1.50
C ARG A 84 -22.57 16.79 1.84
N ASN A 85 -22.44 17.20 3.10
CA ASN A 85 -21.19 17.76 3.61
C ASN A 85 -20.05 16.74 3.48
N LYS A 86 -18.87 17.26 3.15
CA LYS A 86 -17.63 16.52 2.95
C LYS A 86 -16.44 17.38 3.42
N PRO A 87 -15.29 16.77 3.76
CA PRO A 87 -14.07 17.53 4.06
C PRO A 87 -13.67 18.44 2.89
N ASN A 88 -13.15 19.63 3.20
CA ASN A 88 -12.77 20.63 2.19
C ASN A 88 -11.58 20.18 1.33
N ASP A 89 -10.71 19.38 1.91
CA ASP A 89 -9.48 18.81 1.35
C ASP A 89 -9.65 17.40 0.80
N ILE A 90 -10.88 16.86 0.76
CA ILE A 90 -11.14 15.48 0.33
C ILE A 90 -10.58 15.15 -1.06
N LEU A 91 -10.45 16.14 -1.96
CA LEU A 91 -9.87 15.96 -3.28
C LEU A 91 -8.41 15.48 -3.20
N GLN A 92 -7.66 15.94 -2.20
CA GLN A 92 -6.28 15.52 -1.97
C GLN A 92 -6.23 14.01 -1.68
N GLU A 93 -7.11 13.51 -0.82
CA GLU A 93 -7.14 12.10 -0.41
C GLU A 93 -7.58 11.14 -1.53
N VAL A 94 -8.11 11.67 -2.65
CA VAL A 94 -8.42 10.87 -3.86
C VAL A 94 -7.18 10.66 -4.75
N LEU A 95 -6.13 11.46 -4.58
CA LEU A 95 -4.94 11.38 -5.42
C LEU A 95 -4.06 10.19 -5.00
N PRO A 96 -3.73 9.24 -5.90
CA PRO A 96 -2.93 8.05 -5.56
C PRO A 96 -1.59 8.36 -4.86
N ASN A 97 -0.94 9.45 -5.24
CA ASN A 97 0.34 9.87 -4.69
C ASN A 97 0.26 10.38 -3.24
N VAL A 98 -0.91 10.84 -2.78
CA VAL A 98 -1.05 11.43 -1.45
C VAL A 98 -0.87 10.39 -0.35
N VAL A 99 -1.28 9.15 -0.60
CA VAL A 99 -1.05 8.03 0.33
C VAL A 99 0.46 7.82 0.60
N ALA A 100 1.28 7.91 -0.45
CA ALA A 100 2.74 7.82 -0.33
C ALA A 100 3.35 9.12 0.24
N ALA A 101 2.72 10.28 -0.02
CA ALA A 101 3.14 11.55 0.54
C ALA A 101 2.98 11.59 2.07
N HIS A 102 1.89 11.06 2.62
CA HIS A 102 1.66 10.96 4.07
C HIS A 102 2.78 10.19 4.77
N VAL A 103 3.29 9.10 4.16
CA VAL A 103 4.44 8.35 4.69
C VAL A 103 5.69 9.22 4.81
N VAL A 104 5.98 10.00 3.78
CA VAL A 104 7.17 10.85 3.74
C VAL A 104 7.03 12.03 4.70
N GLN A 105 5.88 12.70 4.68
CA GLN A 105 5.60 13.88 5.49
C GLN A 105 5.56 13.57 6.99
N SER A 106 4.94 12.45 7.37
CA SER A 106 4.63 12.16 8.78
C SER A 106 5.64 11.25 9.44
N TYR A 107 6.45 10.50 8.68
CA TYR A 107 7.36 9.50 9.25
C TYR A 107 8.79 9.55 8.70
N VAL A 108 8.97 9.44 7.38
CA VAL A 108 10.31 9.23 6.80
C VAL A 108 11.14 10.52 6.76
N GLY A 109 10.51 11.65 6.45
CA GLY A 109 11.16 12.96 6.35
C GLY A 109 12.10 13.13 5.16
N SER A 110 12.01 12.27 4.14
CA SER A 110 12.82 12.40 2.92
C SER A 110 12.23 13.41 1.93
N TYR A 111 13.02 13.82 0.95
CA TYR A 111 12.54 14.62 -0.19
C TYR A 111 13.24 14.19 -1.49
N GLY A 112 13.58 12.89 -1.56
CA GLY A 112 14.09 12.27 -2.78
C GLY A 112 13.00 12.07 -3.83
N ALA A 113 13.33 11.36 -4.90
CA ALA A 113 12.40 11.11 -5.99
C ALA A 113 11.12 10.42 -5.49
N MET A 114 9.97 10.98 -5.88
CA MET A 114 8.65 10.42 -5.62
C MET A 114 7.98 10.06 -6.94
N ILE A 115 7.90 8.77 -7.25
CA ILE A 115 7.26 8.24 -8.46
C ILE A 115 6.30 7.14 -8.02
N HIS A 116 5.00 7.34 -8.24
CA HIS A 116 3.97 6.46 -7.72
C HIS A 116 3.34 5.68 -8.87
N PRO A 117 3.78 4.44 -9.12
CA PRO A 117 3.27 3.67 -10.23
C PRO A 117 1.80 3.29 -9.99
N VAL A 118 1.06 3.20 -11.08
CA VAL A 118 -0.29 2.63 -11.13
C VAL A 118 -0.28 1.57 -12.22
N ALA A 119 -0.12 0.31 -11.81
CA ALA A 119 -0.01 -0.85 -12.70
C ALA A 119 -0.98 -1.97 -12.29
N ALA A 120 -2.17 -1.57 -11.82
CA ALA A 120 -3.22 -2.46 -11.34
C ALA A 120 -2.68 -3.52 -10.36
N CYS A 121 -3.01 -4.80 -10.55
CA CYS A 121 -2.59 -5.90 -9.68
C CYS A 121 -1.07 -6.07 -9.55
N ALA A 122 -0.29 -5.53 -10.49
CA ALA A 122 1.17 -5.66 -10.50
C ALA A 122 1.90 -4.45 -9.86
N THR A 123 1.16 -3.48 -9.33
CA THR A 123 1.73 -2.19 -8.88
C THR A 123 2.86 -2.34 -7.86
N ALA A 124 2.73 -3.27 -6.91
CA ALA A 124 3.80 -3.51 -5.93
C ALA A 124 5.10 -4.00 -6.58
N ALA A 125 5.02 -4.81 -7.65
CA ALA A 125 6.21 -5.26 -8.38
C ALA A 125 6.84 -4.13 -9.20
N VAL A 126 6.01 -3.33 -9.89
CA VAL A 126 6.47 -2.15 -10.64
C VAL A 126 7.09 -1.10 -9.71
N SER A 127 6.57 -0.97 -8.49
CA SER A 127 7.16 -0.14 -7.44
C SER A 127 8.57 -0.59 -7.08
N VAL A 128 8.80 -1.90 -6.94
CA VAL A 128 10.14 -2.46 -6.70
C VAL A 128 11.08 -2.20 -7.87
N GLU A 129 10.62 -2.41 -9.11
CA GLU A 129 11.37 -2.09 -10.34
C GLU A 129 11.81 -0.62 -10.37
N GLU A 130 10.87 0.30 -10.16
CA GLU A 130 11.16 1.73 -10.11
C GLU A 130 12.18 2.07 -9.01
N GLY A 131 12.04 1.46 -7.82
CA GLY A 131 12.98 1.63 -6.71
C GLY A 131 14.38 1.12 -7.04
N VAL A 132 14.49 -0.04 -7.67
CA VAL A 132 15.76 -0.61 -8.16
C VAL A 132 16.41 0.32 -9.18
N ASP A 133 15.63 0.84 -10.13
CA ASP A 133 16.12 1.77 -11.15
C ASP A 133 16.60 3.09 -10.55
N LYS A 134 15.90 3.64 -9.55
CA LYS A 134 16.41 4.82 -8.83
C LYS A 134 17.78 4.57 -8.20
N ILE A 135 17.97 3.39 -7.61
CA ILE A 135 19.25 3.02 -6.98
C ILE A 135 20.33 2.80 -8.03
N ARG A 136 20.04 2.04 -9.10
CA ARG A 136 20.98 1.74 -10.20
C ARG A 136 21.44 3.01 -10.93
N LEU A 137 20.52 3.95 -11.16
CA LEU A 137 20.80 5.23 -11.82
C LEU A 137 21.46 6.27 -10.88
N GLY A 138 21.77 5.92 -9.63
CA GLY A 138 22.37 6.83 -8.65
C GLY A 138 21.45 7.96 -8.19
N LYS A 139 20.13 7.86 -8.44
CA LYS A 139 19.12 8.82 -8.02
C LYS A 139 18.67 8.61 -6.57
N ALA A 140 18.96 7.44 -6.00
CA ALA A 140 18.71 7.11 -4.59
C ALA A 140 19.79 6.16 -4.05
N GLN A 141 19.97 6.14 -2.73
CA GLN A 141 20.69 5.09 -2.01
C GLN A 141 19.74 4.15 -1.25
N LEU A 142 18.54 4.64 -0.92
CA LEU A 142 17.45 3.85 -0.37
C LEU A 142 16.15 4.23 -1.08
N ALA A 143 15.31 3.24 -1.36
CA ALA A 143 13.97 3.44 -1.90
C ALA A 143 12.94 2.72 -1.04
N LEU A 144 11.87 3.43 -0.67
CA LEU A 144 10.66 2.82 -0.13
C LEU A 144 9.82 2.34 -1.30
N ALA A 145 9.65 1.03 -1.42
CA ALA A 145 8.82 0.41 -2.45
C ALA A 145 7.67 -0.35 -1.80
N GLY A 146 6.60 -0.60 -2.54
CA GLY A 146 5.43 -1.27 -2.00
C GLY A 146 4.15 -1.03 -2.78
N GLY A 147 3.08 -1.60 -2.27
CA GLY A 147 1.74 -1.46 -2.83
C GLY A 147 0.69 -1.44 -1.74
N PHE A 148 -0.39 -0.72 -1.98
CA PHE A 148 -1.54 -0.67 -1.10
C PHE A 148 -2.82 -0.52 -1.93
N ASP A 149 -3.89 -1.17 -1.48
CA ASP A 149 -5.21 -1.08 -2.09
C ASP A 149 -6.29 -1.37 -1.04
N ASP A 150 -7.48 -0.87 -1.33
CA ASP A 150 -8.63 -0.96 -0.43
C ASP A 150 -9.80 -1.69 -1.09
N LEU A 151 -10.66 -2.28 -0.26
CA LEU A 151 -11.86 -2.99 -0.68
C LEU A 151 -13.06 -2.09 -0.43
N THR A 152 -13.72 -1.68 -1.52
CA THR A 152 -14.92 -0.84 -1.52
C THR A 152 -16.07 -1.53 -2.22
N LEU A 153 -17.30 -1.06 -1.98
CA LEU A 153 -18.49 -1.64 -2.59
C LEU A 153 -18.43 -1.56 -4.12
N GLU A 154 -17.94 -0.44 -4.64
CA GLU A 154 -17.77 -0.18 -6.07
C GLU A 154 -16.80 -1.17 -6.71
N ALA A 155 -15.67 -1.46 -6.05
CA ALA A 155 -14.71 -2.45 -6.50
C ALA A 155 -15.32 -3.87 -6.50
N ILE A 156 -16.02 -4.25 -5.43
CA ILE A 156 -16.65 -5.57 -5.33
C ILE A 156 -17.67 -5.79 -6.44
N ILE A 157 -18.54 -4.82 -6.67
CA ILE A 157 -19.55 -4.89 -7.73
C ILE A 157 -18.87 -4.94 -9.09
N GLY A 158 -17.93 -4.01 -9.35
CA GLY A 158 -17.24 -3.92 -10.64
C GLY A 158 -16.49 -5.21 -11.01
N PHE A 159 -15.74 -5.80 -10.07
CA PHE A 159 -15.07 -7.08 -10.32
C PHE A 159 -16.04 -8.26 -10.40
N GLY A 160 -17.17 -8.20 -9.69
CA GLY A 160 -18.25 -9.18 -9.81
C GLY A 160 -18.90 -9.18 -11.21
N ASP A 161 -19.18 -7.99 -11.75
CA ASP A 161 -19.76 -7.82 -13.09
C ASP A 161 -18.81 -8.33 -14.20
N MET A 162 -17.49 -8.23 -13.97
CA MET A 162 -16.47 -8.80 -14.83
C MET A 162 -16.29 -10.32 -14.67
N ALA A 163 -17.04 -10.96 -13.76
CA ALA A 163 -16.87 -12.35 -13.35
C ALA A 163 -15.43 -12.69 -12.91
N ALA A 164 -14.74 -11.73 -12.30
CA ALA A 164 -13.34 -11.88 -11.90
C ALA A 164 -13.21 -12.47 -10.48
N THR A 165 -14.15 -12.15 -9.59
CA THR A 165 -14.18 -12.64 -8.22
C THR A 165 -14.88 -13.98 -8.09
N ALA A 166 -14.49 -14.77 -7.09
CA ALA A 166 -15.12 -16.05 -6.81
C ALA A 166 -16.54 -15.84 -6.28
N ASP A 167 -17.54 -16.22 -7.09
CA ASP A 167 -18.94 -16.11 -6.69
C ASP A 167 -19.21 -16.91 -5.41
N THR A 168 -19.77 -16.24 -4.41
CA THR A 168 -19.92 -16.80 -3.07
C THR A 168 -20.92 -17.95 -3.03
N GLU A 169 -22.02 -17.84 -3.76
CA GLU A 169 -23.09 -18.85 -3.77
C GLU A 169 -22.65 -20.10 -4.52
N MET A 170 -22.00 -19.93 -5.68
CA MET A 170 -21.43 -21.02 -6.46
C MET A 170 -20.33 -21.77 -5.68
N MET A 171 -19.49 -21.07 -4.94
CA MET A 171 -18.46 -21.70 -4.11
C MET A 171 -19.09 -22.52 -2.97
N ARG A 172 -20.11 -22.00 -2.29
CA ARG A 172 -20.84 -22.73 -1.25
C ARG A 172 -21.62 -23.92 -1.80
N ALA A 173 -22.24 -23.79 -2.97
CA ALA A 173 -22.94 -24.87 -3.67
C ALA A 173 -22.00 -26.05 -4.01
N LYS A 174 -20.70 -25.77 -4.20
CA LYS A 174 -19.65 -26.79 -4.36
C LYS A 174 -19.12 -27.38 -3.05
N GLY A 175 -19.75 -27.07 -1.91
CA GLY A 175 -19.35 -27.52 -0.58
C GLY A 175 -18.03 -26.90 -0.09
N ILE A 176 -17.67 -25.72 -0.58
CA ILE A 176 -16.43 -25.04 -0.22
C ILE A 176 -16.75 -24.07 0.91
N ALA A 177 -16.04 -24.17 2.03
CA ALA A 177 -16.15 -23.22 3.13
C ALA A 177 -15.51 -21.86 2.77
N ASP A 178 -16.07 -20.76 3.26
CA ASP A 178 -15.66 -19.38 2.98
C ASP A 178 -14.14 -19.16 3.13
N LYS A 179 -13.53 -19.67 4.21
CA LYS A 179 -12.08 -19.59 4.46
C LYS A 179 -11.19 -20.34 3.46
N ARG A 180 -11.79 -21.09 2.53
CA ARG A 180 -11.12 -21.88 1.47
C ARG A 180 -11.53 -21.42 0.07
N PHE A 181 -12.11 -20.23 -0.07
CA PHE A 181 -12.47 -19.68 -1.38
C PHE A 181 -11.24 -19.35 -2.21
N SER A 182 -10.22 -18.73 -1.61
CA SER A 182 -8.94 -18.51 -2.28
C SER A 182 -8.20 -19.85 -2.42
N ARG A 183 -8.11 -20.33 -3.66
CA ARG A 183 -7.62 -21.68 -3.97
C ARG A 183 -6.86 -21.73 -5.30
N ALA A 184 -5.72 -21.06 -5.34
CA ALA A 184 -4.84 -21.05 -6.50
C ALA A 184 -4.55 -22.48 -6.99
N ASN A 185 -4.53 -22.67 -8.32
CA ASN A 185 -4.27 -23.95 -9.00
C ASN A 185 -5.25 -25.10 -8.71
N ASP A 186 -6.32 -24.89 -7.93
CA ASP A 186 -7.36 -25.90 -7.75
C ASP A 186 -8.28 -25.97 -8.98
N ARG A 187 -8.74 -27.18 -9.32
CA ARG A 187 -9.70 -27.42 -10.42
C ARG A 187 -11.06 -26.79 -10.18
N ARG A 188 -11.41 -26.51 -8.92
CA ARG A 188 -12.67 -25.91 -8.48
C ARG A 188 -12.56 -24.41 -8.24
N ARG A 189 -11.45 -23.75 -8.61
CA ARG A 189 -11.34 -22.28 -8.53
C ARG A 189 -12.42 -21.63 -9.40
N LEU A 190 -12.99 -20.52 -8.95
CA LEU A 190 -14.05 -19.78 -9.66
C LEU A 190 -13.75 -18.28 -9.80
N GLY A 191 -12.55 -17.84 -9.45
CA GLY A 191 -12.16 -16.42 -9.42
C GLY A 191 -11.20 -16.17 -8.28
N PHE A 192 -10.75 -14.92 -8.14
CA PHE A 192 -9.94 -14.51 -6.98
C PHE A 192 -10.83 -14.05 -5.82
N VAL A 193 -10.25 -13.88 -4.64
CA VAL A 193 -10.93 -13.29 -3.47
C VAL A 193 -10.32 -11.91 -3.26
N GLU A 194 -11.17 -10.88 -3.24
CA GLU A 194 -10.73 -9.51 -2.96
C GLU A 194 -10.15 -9.40 -1.56
N ALA A 195 -9.14 -8.53 -1.43
CA ALA A 195 -8.45 -8.25 -0.18
C ALA A 195 -8.13 -6.75 -0.09
N GLN A 196 -7.97 -6.27 1.13
CA GLN A 196 -7.55 -4.90 1.44
C GLN A 196 -6.29 -4.90 2.31
N GLY A 197 -5.48 -3.85 2.17
CA GLY A 197 -4.27 -3.63 2.96
C GLY A 197 -3.11 -3.12 2.13
N GLY A 198 -1.90 -3.29 2.63
CA GLY A 198 -0.69 -2.88 1.92
C GLY A 198 0.55 -3.53 2.48
N GLY A 199 1.67 -3.31 1.80
CA GLY A 199 2.98 -3.79 2.21
C GLY A 199 4.08 -2.88 1.70
N SER A 200 5.09 -2.68 2.54
CA SER A 200 6.26 -1.84 2.26
C SER A 200 7.53 -2.67 2.36
N VAL A 201 8.47 -2.40 1.46
CA VAL A 201 9.82 -2.96 1.48
C VAL A 201 10.85 -1.83 1.37
N LEU A 202 11.93 -1.94 2.13
CA LEU A 202 13.04 -1.01 2.09
C LEU A 202 14.13 -1.58 1.18
N LEU A 203 14.34 -0.94 0.03
CA LEU A 203 15.40 -1.30 -0.92
C LEU A 203 16.61 -0.43 -0.63
N ALA A 204 17.73 -1.01 -0.21
CA ALA A 204 18.97 -0.30 0.02
C ALA A 204 20.04 -0.72 -1.00
N ARG A 205 20.88 0.23 -1.41
CA ARG A 205 22.10 -0.09 -2.16
C ARG A 205 23.00 -0.98 -1.30
N GLY A 206 23.62 -2.00 -1.91
CA GLY A 206 24.35 -3.03 -1.16
C GLY A 206 25.50 -2.49 -0.29
N ASP A 207 26.20 -1.45 -0.74
CA ASP A 207 27.26 -0.80 0.05
C ASP A 207 26.70 0.00 1.23
N LEU A 208 25.53 0.63 1.09
CA LEU A 208 24.84 1.32 2.18
C LEU A 208 24.40 0.30 3.23
N ALA A 209 23.76 -0.79 2.80
CA ALA A 209 23.35 -1.87 3.69
C ALA A 209 24.54 -2.43 4.48
N LEU A 210 25.69 -2.65 3.82
CA LEU A 210 26.92 -3.08 4.47
C LEU A 210 27.46 -2.04 5.46
N LYS A 211 27.53 -0.76 5.08
CA LYS A 211 28.03 0.33 5.94
C LYS A 211 27.19 0.53 7.20
N MET A 212 25.88 0.43 7.07
CA MET A 212 24.93 0.57 8.17
C MET A 212 24.76 -0.72 8.99
N GLY A 213 25.25 -1.87 8.49
CA GLY A 213 25.04 -3.17 9.13
C GLY A 213 23.58 -3.63 9.10
N LEU A 214 22.83 -3.28 8.05
CA LEU A 214 21.41 -3.62 7.93
C LEU A 214 21.19 -5.13 7.71
N PRO A 215 20.12 -5.71 8.25
CA PRO A 215 19.72 -7.07 7.90
C PRO A 215 19.33 -7.15 6.42
N VAL A 216 19.90 -8.12 5.71
CA VAL A 216 19.60 -8.36 4.29
C VAL A 216 18.68 -9.57 4.18
N LEU A 217 17.39 -9.32 3.97
CA LEU A 217 16.38 -10.38 3.84
C LEU A 217 16.40 -11.04 2.45
N ALA A 218 16.73 -10.27 1.41
CA ALA A 218 16.80 -10.72 0.03
C ALA A 218 17.70 -9.80 -0.81
N VAL A 219 18.14 -10.30 -1.96
CA VAL A 219 18.80 -9.53 -3.01
C VAL A 219 17.91 -9.52 -4.24
N VAL A 220 17.53 -8.34 -4.72
CA VAL A 220 16.76 -8.21 -5.97
C VAL A 220 17.69 -8.51 -7.14
N ALA A 221 17.64 -9.75 -7.63
CA ALA A 221 18.50 -10.20 -8.72
C ALA A 221 18.11 -9.59 -10.06
N TYR A 222 16.81 -9.42 -10.30
CA TYR A 222 16.25 -8.83 -11.50
C TYR A 222 14.99 -8.04 -11.14
N ALA A 223 14.94 -6.84 -11.69
CA ALA A 223 13.80 -5.96 -11.80
C ALA A 223 14.06 -5.15 -13.07
#